data_AF-A0A061G788-F1
#
_entry.id   AF-A0A061G788-F1
#
_cell.length_a   1.000
_cell.length_b   1.000
_cell.length_c   1.000
_cell.angle_alpha   90.00
_cell.angle_beta   90.00
_cell.angle_gamma   90.00
#
_symmetry.space_group_name_H-M   'P 1'
#
loop_
_entity.id
_entity.type
_entity.pdbx_description
1 polymer ?
#
loop_
_entity_poly.entity_id
_entity_poly.type
_entity_poly.pdbx_seq_one_letter_code
_entity_poly.pdbx_strand_id
1 'polypeptide(L)'
;MAALRTCERPSLSNLDMSIHVANDAQKNQIQVPTAEDEFDYSQRAQWLRAAVLGANDGLVSVASLMMGVGAVKDDIKAMLVAGFAGLVAGACSMAIGEFVSVYTQRDIEVAQMKRERRKRESSGDYEQETEREKLPNPGQAAIASALAFSIGAVVPLLAAAFIRQKKVRLAVVAAVASLALAVFGATGAVIGRTPVVSSSFRVLIGGWMAMAITFGLTKLVGTAGL
;
A
#
# COMPACT_ATOMS: atom_id res chain seq x y z
N MET A 1 4.17 -71.84 21.62
CA MET A 1 4.45 -70.79 22.62
C MET A 1 5.76 -70.14 22.20
N ALA A 2 5.69 -68.85 21.81
CA ALA A 2 6.77 -67.90 21.49
C ALA A 2 8.16 -68.41 21.04
N ALA A 3 8.55 -68.11 19.80
CA ALA A 3 9.96 -67.95 19.43
C ALA A 3 10.12 -66.83 18.38
N LEU A 4 10.93 -65.85 18.77
CA LEU A 4 11.25 -64.60 18.07
C LEU A 4 11.87 -64.84 16.68
N ARG A 5 11.39 -64.11 15.66
CA ARG A 5 12.11 -63.91 14.40
C ARG A 5 12.28 -62.41 14.12
N THR A 6 13.54 -62.00 14.19
CA THR A 6 14.23 -60.95 13.41
C THR A 6 13.36 -59.90 12.70
N CYS A 7 13.48 -58.65 13.17
CA CYS A 7 12.97 -57.45 12.51
C CYS A 7 13.98 -57.00 11.44
N GLU A 8 13.71 -57.27 10.16
CA GLU A 8 14.33 -56.64 9.00
C GLU A 8 13.40 -55.53 8.49
N ARG A 9 13.96 -54.34 8.22
CA ARG A 9 13.21 -53.13 7.79
C ARG A 9 12.71 -53.27 6.34
N PRO A 10 11.42 -53.02 6.05
CA PRO A 10 10.95 -52.86 4.68
C PRO A 10 10.99 -51.38 4.23
N SER A 11 11.52 -51.16 3.03
CA SER A 11 11.49 -49.90 2.27
C SER A 11 10.06 -49.56 1.87
N LEU A 12 9.53 -48.44 2.37
CA LEU A 12 8.22 -47.89 2.00
C LEU A 12 8.41 -46.72 1.02
N SER A 13 8.29 -47.00 -0.28
CA SER A 13 8.18 -45.97 -1.31
C SER A 13 7.12 -46.38 -2.34
N ASN A 14 5.86 -46.40 -1.91
CA ASN A 14 4.68 -46.40 -2.76
C ASN A 14 3.47 -45.92 -1.95
N LEU A 15 3.08 -44.65 -2.15
CA LEU A 15 1.72 -44.21 -1.88
C LEU A 15 1.30 -43.27 -3.00
N ASP A 16 0.47 -43.87 -3.85
CA ASP A 16 -0.26 -43.34 -4.98
C ASP A 16 -1.39 -42.43 -4.49
N MET A 17 -1.66 -41.32 -5.18
CA MET A 17 -3.01 -40.76 -5.24
C MET A 17 -3.17 -39.88 -6.47
N SER A 18 -3.48 -40.54 -7.58
CA SER A 18 -4.09 -39.93 -8.76
C SER A 18 -5.54 -39.51 -8.45
N ILE A 19 -5.89 -38.24 -8.65
CA ILE A 19 -7.28 -37.81 -8.86
C ILE A 19 -7.39 -37.17 -10.25
N HIS A 20 -8.11 -37.89 -11.11
CA HIS A 20 -8.71 -37.42 -12.34
C HIS A 20 -9.68 -36.25 -12.07
N VAL A 21 -9.54 -35.15 -12.80
CA VAL A 21 -10.71 -34.36 -13.24
C VAL A 21 -10.52 -34.00 -14.71
N ALA A 22 -11.47 -34.47 -15.51
CA ALA A 22 -11.59 -34.23 -16.93
C ALA A 22 -11.98 -32.78 -17.24
N ASN A 23 -11.60 -32.39 -18.45
CA ASN A 23 -12.00 -31.23 -19.21
C ASN A 23 -13.53 -31.02 -19.22
N ASP A 24 -14.00 -29.83 -18.85
CA ASP A 24 -15.25 -29.27 -19.36
C ASP A 24 -15.13 -27.74 -19.48
N ALA A 25 -15.58 -27.27 -20.62
CA ALA A 25 -15.37 -25.93 -21.14
C ALA A 25 -16.14 -24.86 -20.36
N GLN A 26 -15.44 -23.80 -19.94
CA GLN A 26 -16.04 -22.46 -19.96
C GLN A 26 -15.03 -21.43 -20.47
N LYS A 27 -14.99 -21.38 -21.80
CA LYS A 27 -14.71 -20.21 -22.63
C LYS A 27 -15.27 -18.94 -21.97
N ASN A 28 -14.41 -18.07 -21.46
CA ASN A 28 -14.62 -16.66 -21.69
C ASN A 28 -13.28 -15.99 -22.02
N GLN A 29 -13.21 -15.55 -23.26
CA GLN A 29 -12.07 -14.92 -23.89
C GLN A 29 -11.64 -13.70 -23.07
N ILE A 30 -10.45 -13.75 -22.48
CA ILE A 30 -9.65 -12.53 -22.49
C ILE A 30 -8.93 -12.58 -23.82
N GLN A 31 -9.62 -12.06 -24.82
CA GLN A 31 -9.07 -11.64 -26.08
C GLN A 31 -7.83 -10.81 -25.74
N VAL A 32 -6.64 -11.38 -25.89
CA VAL A 32 -5.38 -10.63 -25.82
C VAL A 32 -5.44 -9.66 -26.99
N PRO A 33 -5.62 -8.34 -26.75
CA PRO A 33 -5.56 -7.38 -27.82
C PRO A 33 -4.11 -7.35 -28.29
N THR A 34 -3.96 -7.71 -29.56
CA THR A 34 -2.84 -7.45 -30.46
C THR A 34 -1.82 -6.42 -29.98
N ALA A 35 -0.57 -6.86 -29.98
CA ALA A 35 0.65 -6.08 -30.04
C ALA A 35 0.46 -4.73 -30.74
N GLU A 36 0.61 -3.66 -29.95
CA GLU A 36 0.99 -2.27 -30.29
C GLU A 36 0.46 -1.29 -29.20
N ASP A 37 0.72 -1.55 -27.89
CA ASP A 37 0.66 -0.52 -26.82
C ASP A 37 1.15 -1.03 -25.42
N GLU A 38 2.07 -2.01 -25.38
CA GLU A 38 2.51 -2.69 -24.14
C GLU A 38 3.68 -1.98 -23.41
N PHE A 39 4.04 -0.75 -23.82
CA PHE A 39 5.33 -0.12 -23.47
C PHE A 39 5.33 0.91 -22.31
N ASP A 40 4.19 1.15 -21.63
CA ASP A 40 4.11 2.17 -20.55
C ASP A 40 3.17 1.82 -19.38
N TYR A 41 2.54 0.64 -19.35
CA TYR A 41 1.56 0.31 -18.31
C TYR A 41 2.19 -0.04 -16.94
N SER A 42 3.34 -0.74 -16.92
CA SER A 42 4.02 -1.16 -15.69
C SER A 42 4.56 0.03 -14.89
N GLN A 43 5.27 0.93 -15.58
CA GLN A 43 5.81 2.14 -14.98
C GLN A 43 4.67 3.06 -14.50
N ARG A 44 3.57 3.14 -15.27
CA ARG A 44 2.36 3.87 -14.86
C ARG A 44 1.69 3.32 -13.63
N ALA A 45 1.53 2.00 -13.55
CA ALA A 45 0.95 1.34 -12.40
C ALA A 45 1.78 1.59 -11.12
N GLN A 46 3.11 1.62 -11.24
CA GLN A 46 4.00 1.78 -10.09
C GLN A 46 3.93 3.18 -9.46
N TRP A 47 4.03 4.24 -10.25
CA TRP A 47 3.90 5.60 -9.70
C TRP A 47 2.46 5.90 -9.27
N LEU A 48 1.46 5.30 -9.92
CA LEU A 48 0.05 5.44 -9.53
C LEU A 48 -0.23 4.78 -8.18
N ARG A 49 0.30 3.59 -7.93
CA ARG A 49 0.25 2.92 -6.61
C ARG A 49 0.90 3.82 -5.55
N ALA A 50 2.09 4.33 -5.83
CA ALA A 50 2.82 5.20 -4.92
C ALA A 50 2.03 6.49 -4.60
N ALA A 51 1.37 7.07 -5.60
CA ALA A 51 0.51 8.24 -5.43
C ALA A 51 -0.74 7.94 -4.59
N VAL A 52 -1.48 6.85 -4.87
CA VAL A 52 -2.69 6.50 -4.11
C VAL A 52 -2.37 6.21 -2.65
N LEU A 53 -1.30 5.46 -2.39
CA LEU A 53 -0.83 5.21 -1.02
C LEU A 53 -0.40 6.50 -0.34
N GLY A 54 0.38 7.35 -1.03
CA GLY A 54 0.78 8.66 -0.55
C GLY A 54 -0.41 9.51 -0.11
N ALA A 55 -1.41 9.69 -0.98
CA ALA A 55 -2.59 10.50 -0.67
C ALA A 55 -3.38 9.97 0.53
N ASN A 56 -3.60 8.66 0.60
CA ASN A 56 -4.32 8.06 1.73
C ASN A 56 -3.53 8.20 3.04
N ASP A 57 -2.23 7.93 3.01
CA ASP A 57 -1.37 8.06 4.17
C ASP A 57 -1.29 9.51 4.64
N GLY A 58 -1.16 10.47 3.72
CA GLY A 58 -1.16 11.90 4.03
C GLY A 58 -2.44 12.36 4.72
N LEU A 59 -3.59 11.93 4.20
CA LEU A 59 -4.89 12.23 4.79
C LEU A 59 -5.02 11.62 6.19
N VAL A 60 -4.82 10.31 6.32
CA VAL A 60 -5.04 9.60 7.60
C VAL A 60 -4.03 10.03 8.65
N SER A 61 -2.74 10.10 8.32
CA SER A 61 -1.69 10.41 9.28
C SER A 61 -1.79 11.83 9.82
N VAL A 62 -1.98 12.83 8.95
CA VAL A 62 -2.09 14.24 9.39
C VAL A 62 -3.40 14.48 10.11
N ALA A 63 -4.52 13.92 9.64
CA ALA A 63 -5.78 14.01 10.38
C ALA A 63 -5.68 13.34 11.76
N SER A 64 -5.08 12.16 11.86
CA SER A 64 -4.91 11.44 13.15
C SER A 64 -4.02 12.24 14.11
N LEU A 65 -2.89 12.77 13.62
CA LEU A 65 -2.00 13.61 14.40
C LEU A 65 -2.72 14.87 14.92
N MET A 66 -3.44 15.56 14.04
CA MET A 66 -4.22 16.75 14.40
C MET A 66 -5.32 16.42 15.42
N MET A 67 -6.02 15.30 15.25
CA MET A 67 -7.02 14.82 16.21
C MET A 67 -6.39 14.51 17.56
N GLY A 68 -5.22 13.85 17.59
CA GLY A 68 -4.46 13.58 18.81
C GLY A 68 -4.06 14.85 19.55
N VAL A 69 -3.41 15.79 18.86
CA VAL A 69 -3.01 17.09 19.46
C VAL A 69 -4.23 17.88 19.92
N GLY A 70 -5.29 17.91 19.12
CA GLY A 70 -6.54 18.56 19.45
C GLY A 70 -7.33 17.88 20.58
N ALA A 71 -6.99 16.64 20.97
CA ALA A 71 -7.58 16.00 22.14
C ALA A 71 -7.11 16.68 23.44
N VAL A 72 -5.82 17.05 23.50
CA VAL A 72 -5.15 17.53 24.72
C VAL A 72 -5.02 19.05 24.74
N LYS A 73 -4.84 19.69 23.58
CA LYS A 73 -4.67 21.16 23.49
C LYS A 73 -5.92 21.80 22.87
N ASP A 74 -6.35 22.92 23.46
CA ASP A 74 -7.49 23.68 22.95
C ASP A 74 -7.10 24.64 21.83
N ASP A 75 -5.82 24.99 21.74
CA ASP A 75 -5.29 25.96 20.78
C ASP A 75 -5.29 25.41 19.34
N ILE A 76 -5.84 26.22 18.44
CA ILE A 76 -5.86 25.97 17.00
C ILE A 76 -4.44 25.97 16.44
N LYS A 77 -3.58 26.88 16.92
CA LYS A 77 -2.22 27.03 16.43
C LYS A 77 -1.40 25.78 16.72
N ALA A 78 -1.53 25.21 17.92
CA ALA A 78 -0.86 23.95 18.26
C ALA A 78 -1.26 22.81 17.32
N MET A 79 -2.56 22.68 17.02
CA MET A 79 -3.08 21.66 16.10
C MET A 79 -2.58 21.88 14.66
N LEU A 80 -2.59 23.11 14.15
CA LEU A 80 -2.14 23.45 12.80
C LEU A 80 -0.64 23.33 12.62
N VAL A 81 0.16 23.78 13.60
CA VAL A 81 1.62 23.65 13.57
C VAL A 81 2.01 22.18 13.61
N ALA A 82 1.38 21.37 14.45
CA ALA A 82 1.61 19.94 14.48
C ALA A 82 1.21 19.26 13.16
N GLY A 83 0.04 19.62 12.61
CA GLY A 83 -0.41 19.09 11.33
C GLY A 83 0.54 19.45 10.18
N PHE A 84 1.02 20.69 10.12
CA PHE A 84 1.96 21.13 9.09
C PHE A 84 3.34 20.48 9.25
N ALA A 85 3.84 20.38 10.49
CA ALA A 85 5.07 19.64 10.77
C ALA A 85 4.94 18.16 10.36
N GLY A 86 3.80 17.54 10.67
CA GLY A 86 3.47 16.17 10.24
C GLY A 86 3.36 16.02 8.73
N LEU A 87 2.82 17.02 8.04
CA LEU A 87 2.78 17.05 6.57
C LEU A 87 4.19 17.02 5.98
N VAL A 88 5.06 17.94 6.41
CA VAL A 88 6.42 18.07 5.87
C VAL A 88 7.25 16.82 6.22
N ALA A 89 7.22 16.39 7.48
CA ALA A 89 7.94 15.21 7.93
C ALA A 89 7.44 13.95 7.21
N GLY A 90 6.13 13.80 7.08
CA GLY A 90 5.49 12.67 6.41
C GLY A 90 5.78 12.63 4.91
N ALA A 91 5.70 13.76 4.21
CA ALA A 91 6.01 13.83 2.78
C ALA A 91 7.47 13.45 2.49
N CYS A 92 8.42 13.97 3.29
CA CYS A 92 9.83 13.61 3.18
C CYS A 92 10.07 12.12 3.48
N SER A 93 9.46 11.60 4.55
CA SER A 93 9.54 10.18 4.92
C SER A 93 9.00 9.28 3.81
N MET A 94 7.86 9.66 3.21
CA MET A 94 7.21 8.92 2.13
C MET A 94 8.05 8.91 0.84
N ALA A 95 8.64 10.06 0.48
CA ALA A 95 9.58 10.13 -0.65
C ALA A 95 10.76 9.18 -0.46
N ILE A 96 11.37 9.21 0.73
CA ILE A 96 12.54 8.37 1.04
C ILE A 96 12.14 6.89 1.04
N GLY A 97 11.04 6.54 1.71
CA GLY A 97 10.55 5.16 1.78
C GLY A 97 10.23 4.57 0.41
N GLU A 98 9.56 5.34 -0.45
CA GLU A 98 9.26 4.92 -1.81
C GLU A 98 10.53 4.82 -2.66
N PHE A 99 11.44 5.80 -2.59
CA PHE A 99 12.72 5.76 -3.30
C PHE A 99 13.52 4.50 -2.97
N VAL A 100 13.69 4.20 -1.67
CA VAL A 100 14.44 3.02 -1.21
C VAL A 100 13.73 1.71 -1.59
N SER A 101 12.39 1.67 -1.49
CA SER A 101 11.62 0.48 -1.87
C SER A 101 11.75 0.17 -3.36
N VAL A 102 11.60 1.18 -4.23
CA VAL A 102 11.72 1.00 -5.68
C VAL A 102 13.16 0.69 -6.09
N TYR A 103 14.13 1.32 -5.45
CA TYR A 103 15.55 1.02 -5.70
C TYR A 103 15.87 -0.44 -5.35
N THR A 104 15.38 -0.94 -4.23
CA THR A 104 15.57 -2.34 -3.82
C THR A 104 14.91 -3.31 -4.81
N GLN A 105 13.70 -3.00 -5.30
CA GLN A 105 13.03 -3.81 -6.32
C GLN A 105 13.87 -3.89 -7.60
N ARG A 106 14.42 -2.75 -8.04
CA ARG A 106 15.30 -2.67 -9.20
C ARG A 106 16.57 -3.52 -9.03
N ASP A 107 17.17 -3.49 -7.85
CA ASP A 107 18.39 -4.27 -7.56
C ASP A 107 18.12 -5.78 -7.59
N ILE A 108 16.97 -6.22 -7.09
CA ILE A 108 16.54 -7.63 -7.12
C ILE A 108 16.33 -8.08 -8.57
N GLU A 109 15.63 -7.29 -9.37
CA GLU A 109 15.36 -7.58 -10.79
C GLU A 109 16.66 -7.68 -11.59
N VAL A 110 17.60 -6.74 -11.40
CA VAL A 110 18.93 -6.78 -12.04
C VAL A 110 19.73 -8.01 -11.60
N ALA A 111 19.65 -8.38 -10.31
CA ALA A 111 20.32 -9.57 -9.81
C ALA A 111 19.72 -10.87 -10.39
N GLN A 112 18.40 -10.92 -10.59
CA GLN A 112 17.70 -12.04 -11.23
C GLN A 112 18.09 -12.15 -12.71
N MET A 113 18.04 -11.05 -13.46
CA MET A 113 18.47 -11.03 -14.86
C MET A 113 19.92 -11.52 -15.03
N LYS A 114 20.83 -11.12 -14.14
CA LYS A 114 22.23 -11.57 -14.18
C LYS A 114 22.38 -13.07 -13.90
N ARG A 115 21.53 -13.64 -13.04
CA ARG A 115 21.52 -15.09 -12.74
C ARG A 115 20.95 -15.90 -13.89
N GLU A 116 19.85 -15.44 -14.47
CA GLU A 116 19.22 -16.08 -15.63
C GLU A 116 20.12 -16.03 -16.86
N ARG A 117 20.78 -14.89 -17.12
CA ARG A 117 21.76 -14.77 -18.20
C ARG A 117 22.90 -15.78 -18.07
N ARG A 118 23.49 -15.93 -16.87
CA ARG A 118 24.54 -16.95 -16.63
C ARG A 118 24.04 -18.38 -16.82
N LYS A 119 22.80 -18.68 -16.39
CA LYS A 119 22.18 -20.00 -16.61
C LYS A 119 22.01 -20.28 -18.11
N ARG A 120 21.49 -19.32 -18.87
CA ARG A 120 21.32 -19.43 -20.34
C ARG A 120 22.67 -19.63 -21.04
N GLU A 121 23.68 -18.83 -20.70
CA GLU A 121 25.06 -18.97 -21.23
C GLU A 121 25.65 -20.37 -20.95
N SER A 122 25.34 -20.97 -19.80
CA SER A 122 25.84 -22.30 -19.43
C SER A 122 25.04 -23.45 -20.06
N SER A 123 23.81 -23.19 -20.50
CA SER A 123 22.88 -24.22 -21.04
C SER A 123 22.99 -24.37 -22.57
N GLY A 124 23.72 -23.48 -23.25
CA GLY A 124 23.84 -23.50 -24.72
C GLY A 124 22.54 -23.15 -25.46
N ASP A 125 21.54 -22.63 -24.74
CA ASP A 125 20.20 -22.36 -25.25
C ASP A 125 20.12 -20.91 -25.72
N TYR A 126 20.12 -20.71 -27.05
CA TYR A 126 20.06 -19.40 -27.71
C TYR A 126 18.62 -19.03 -28.07
N GLU A 127 17.66 -19.16 -27.13
CA GLU A 127 16.34 -18.58 -27.35
C GLU A 127 16.35 -17.06 -27.15
N GLN A 128 15.62 -16.41 -28.07
CA GLN A 128 15.53 -14.98 -28.35
C GLN A 128 15.24 -14.14 -27.08
N GLU A 129 15.82 -12.94 -27.00
CA GLU A 129 15.63 -11.96 -25.91
C GLU A 129 14.12 -11.80 -25.60
N THR A 130 13.64 -12.48 -24.56
CA THR A 130 12.35 -12.17 -23.95
C THR A 130 12.46 -10.77 -23.36
N GLU A 131 11.47 -9.95 -23.66
CA GLU A 131 11.43 -8.49 -23.54
C GLU A 131 12.18 -7.93 -22.34
N ARG A 132 12.96 -6.87 -22.59
CA ARG A 132 13.60 -6.10 -21.52
C ARG A 132 12.53 -5.49 -20.64
N GLU A 133 12.30 -6.11 -19.49
CA GLU A 133 11.47 -5.54 -18.45
C GLU A 133 12.05 -4.16 -18.09
N LYS A 134 11.24 -3.13 -18.28
CA LYS A 134 11.66 -1.73 -18.14
C LYS A 134 11.80 -1.45 -16.66
N LEU A 135 13.05 -1.34 -16.21
CA LEU A 135 13.39 -1.14 -14.81
C LEU A 135 12.56 -0.01 -14.16
N PRO A 136 12.05 -0.22 -12.94
CA PRO A 136 11.38 0.79 -12.14
C PRO A 136 12.13 2.12 -12.04
N ASN A 137 11.42 3.25 -12.12
CA ASN A 137 12.00 4.58 -11.95
C ASN A 137 11.80 5.10 -10.51
N PRO A 138 12.83 5.05 -9.64
CA PRO A 138 12.69 5.38 -8.22
C PRO A 138 12.39 6.85 -7.95
N GLY A 139 12.97 7.77 -8.74
CA GLY A 139 12.78 9.20 -8.52
C GLY A 139 11.34 9.65 -8.82
N GLN A 140 10.75 9.14 -9.89
CA GLN A 140 9.38 9.49 -10.28
C GLN A 140 8.35 8.97 -9.25
N ALA A 141 8.49 7.73 -8.78
CA ALA A 141 7.60 7.16 -7.77
C ALA A 141 7.68 7.93 -6.44
N ALA A 142 8.88 8.30 -6.00
CA ALA A 142 9.10 9.07 -4.77
C ALA A 142 8.49 10.48 -4.81
N ILE A 143 8.64 11.19 -5.94
CA ILE A 143 8.05 12.52 -6.08
C ILE A 143 6.52 12.42 -6.17
N ALA A 144 6.01 11.44 -6.92
CA ALA A 144 4.57 11.21 -7.03
C ALA A 144 3.93 10.90 -5.67
N SER A 145 4.56 10.04 -4.85
CA SER A 145 4.05 9.71 -3.52
C SER A 145 4.09 10.91 -2.56
N ALA A 146 5.15 11.70 -2.55
CA ALA A 146 5.28 12.87 -1.68
C ALA A 146 4.31 14.01 -2.03
N LEU A 147 4.09 14.25 -3.32
CA LEU A 147 3.09 15.22 -3.78
C LEU A 147 1.68 14.76 -3.43
N ALA A 148 1.38 13.49 -3.70
CA ALA A 148 0.08 12.92 -3.36
C ALA A 148 -0.17 12.94 -1.85
N PHE A 149 0.85 12.61 -1.04
CA PHE A 149 0.81 12.75 0.42
C PHE A 149 0.48 14.17 0.85
N SER A 150 1.17 15.16 0.28
CA SER A 150 0.92 16.57 0.58
C SER A 150 -0.51 16.97 0.24
N ILE A 151 -1.04 16.54 -0.92
CA ILE A 151 -2.43 16.80 -1.32
C ILE A 151 -3.41 16.19 -0.32
N GLY A 152 -3.21 14.93 0.09
CA GLY A 152 -4.04 14.27 1.10
C GLY A 152 -3.99 14.97 2.45
N ALA A 153 -2.81 15.42 2.88
CA ALA A 153 -2.57 16.08 4.16
C ALA A 153 -3.13 17.52 4.24
N VAL A 154 -3.25 18.22 3.11
CA VAL A 154 -3.81 19.59 3.06
C VAL A 154 -5.29 19.60 3.42
N VAL A 155 -6.04 18.55 3.07
CA VAL A 155 -7.48 18.45 3.33
C VAL A 155 -7.85 18.66 4.81
N PRO A 156 -7.30 17.89 5.78
CA PRO A 156 -7.61 18.09 7.20
C PRO A 156 -7.04 19.40 7.76
N LEU A 157 -5.91 19.89 7.22
CA LEU A 157 -5.33 21.18 7.60
C LEU A 157 -6.25 22.35 7.27
N LEU A 158 -6.79 22.37 6.06
CA LEU A 158 -7.76 23.39 5.63
C LEU A 158 -9.04 23.30 6.45
N ALA A 159 -9.54 22.08 6.71
CA ALA A 159 -10.73 21.88 7.53
C ALA A 159 -10.57 22.48 8.93
N ALA A 160 -9.40 22.32 9.56
CA ALA A 160 -9.14 22.84 10.90
C ALA A 160 -8.95 24.37 10.97
N ALA A 161 -8.50 25.00 9.89
CA ALA A 161 -8.08 26.40 9.90
C ALA A 161 -9.24 27.39 10.15
N PHE A 162 -10.46 27.04 9.74
CA PHE A 162 -11.61 27.96 9.78
C PHE A 162 -12.46 27.89 11.05
N ILE A 163 -12.17 26.99 12.01
CA ILE A 163 -13.09 26.70 13.13
C ILE A 163 -12.46 26.97 14.50
N ARG A 164 -13.09 27.90 15.25
CA ARG A 164 -12.62 28.31 16.58
C ARG A 164 -13.00 27.35 17.70
N GLN A 165 -14.21 26.81 17.68
CA GLN A 165 -14.69 25.94 18.76
C GLN A 165 -14.03 24.55 18.68
N LYS A 166 -13.37 24.12 19.77
CA LYS A 166 -12.64 22.84 19.83
C LYS A 166 -13.48 21.63 19.41
N LYS A 167 -14.67 21.46 20.02
CA LYS A 167 -15.54 20.31 19.75
C LYS A 167 -15.99 20.28 18.28
N VAL A 168 -16.39 21.43 17.75
CA VAL A 168 -16.81 21.57 16.35
C VAL A 168 -15.62 21.34 15.40
N ARG A 169 -14.44 21.86 15.73
CA ARG A 169 -13.22 21.67 14.92
C ARG A 169 -12.88 20.19 14.77
N LEU A 170 -12.83 19.45 15.88
CA LEU A 170 -12.56 18.01 15.86
C LEU A 170 -13.62 17.24 15.05
N ALA A 171 -14.90 17.58 15.24
CA ALA A 171 -15.99 16.96 14.49
C ALA A 171 -15.88 17.24 12.98
N VAL A 172 -15.56 18.48 12.59
CA VAL A 172 -15.41 18.84 11.17
C VAL A 172 -14.17 18.19 10.55
N VAL A 173 -13.03 18.16 11.24
CA VAL A 173 -11.83 17.47 10.75
C VAL A 173 -12.11 15.99 10.54
N ALA A 174 -12.78 15.34 11.50
CA ALA A 174 -13.19 13.94 11.35
C ALA A 174 -14.19 13.75 10.20
N ALA A 175 -15.19 14.61 10.05
CA ALA A 175 -16.19 14.53 8.98
C ALA A 175 -15.56 14.74 7.59
N VAL A 176 -14.73 15.77 7.43
CA VAL A 176 -14.03 16.06 6.17
C VAL A 176 -13.06 14.94 5.84
N ALA A 177 -12.31 14.43 6.81
CA ALA A 177 -11.42 13.29 6.57
C ALA A 177 -12.20 12.02 6.20
N SER A 178 -13.37 11.78 6.81
CA SER A 178 -14.24 10.65 6.45
C SER A 178 -14.74 10.78 5.01
N LEU A 179 -15.19 11.98 4.61
CA LEU A 179 -15.62 12.23 3.24
C LEU A 179 -14.47 12.05 2.25
N ALA A 180 -13.28 12.58 2.57
CA ALA A 180 -12.10 12.43 1.73
C ALA A 180 -11.63 10.97 1.63
N LEU A 181 -11.70 10.19 2.71
CA LEU A 181 -11.42 8.76 2.70
C LEU A 181 -12.41 7.97 1.84
N ALA A 182 -13.69 8.32 1.89
CA ALA A 182 -14.69 7.73 1.00
C ALA A 182 -14.38 8.03 -0.47
N VAL A 183 -14.01 9.28 -0.79
CA VAL A 183 -13.62 9.70 -2.15
C VAL A 183 -12.35 8.97 -2.61
N PHE A 184 -11.30 8.90 -1.78
CA PHE A 184 -10.07 8.17 -2.12
C PHE A 184 -10.30 6.67 -2.22
N GLY A 185 -11.11 6.08 -1.34
CA GLY A 185 -11.51 4.68 -1.42
C GLY A 185 -12.26 4.36 -2.69
N ALA A 186 -13.19 5.24 -3.11
CA ALA A 186 -13.93 5.08 -4.35
C ALA A 186 -13.03 5.28 -5.59
N THR A 187 -12.20 6.31 -5.58
CA THR A 187 -11.28 6.63 -6.69
C THR A 187 -10.23 5.52 -6.86
N GLY A 188 -9.65 5.03 -5.76
CA GLY A 188 -8.73 3.89 -5.76
C GLY A 188 -9.38 2.61 -6.24
N ALA A 189 -10.67 2.39 -5.95
CA ALA A 189 -11.41 1.24 -6.44
C ALA A 189 -11.67 1.30 -7.95
N VAL A 190 -12.02 2.49 -8.47
CA VAL A 190 -12.21 2.74 -9.90
C VAL A 190 -10.91 2.50 -10.66
N ILE A 191 -9.79 3.01 -10.15
CA ILE A 191 -8.46 2.79 -10.73
C ILE A 191 -8.06 1.32 -10.66
N GLY A 192 -8.25 0.68 -9.50
CA GLY A 192 -7.88 -0.71 -9.25
C GLY A 192 -8.85 -1.74 -9.83
N ARG A 193 -9.92 -1.32 -10.53
CA ARG A 193 -10.98 -2.21 -11.06
C ARG A 193 -11.56 -3.16 -10.00
N THR A 194 -11.78 -2.66 -8.78
CA THR A 194 -12.36 -3.41 -7.65
C THR A 194 -13.74 -2.86 -7.25
N PRO A 195 -14.59 -3.65 -6.56
CA PRO A 195 -15.89 -3.16 -6.09
C PRO A 195 -15.75 -1.94 -5.17
N VAL A 196 -16.30 -0.80 -5.61
CA VAL A 196 -16.18 0.53 -4.99
C VAL A 196 -16.59 0.53 -3.52
N VAL A 197 -17.68 -0.15 -3.18
CA VAL A 197 -18.23 -0.18 -1.82
C VAL A 197 -17.29 -0.89 -0.85
N SER A 198 -16.78 -2.07 -1.22
CA SER A 198 -15.88 -2.86 -0.37
C SER A 198 -14.55 -2.17 -0.15
N SER A 199 -13.98 -1.56 -1.20
CA SER A 199 -12.73 -0.82 -1.11
C SER A 199 -12.87 0.43 -0.24
N SER A 200 -13.95 1.20 -0.43
CA SER A 200 -14.23 2.39 0.38
C SER A 200 -14.43 2.06 1.86
N PHE A 201 -15.14 0.97 2.16
CA PHE A 201 -15.37 0.53 3.54
C PHE A 201 -14.07 0.17 4.27
N ARG A 202 -13.13 -0.52 3.61
CA ARG A 202 -11.82 -0.87 4.19
C ARG A 202 -10.99 0.39 4.51
N VAL A 203 -10.97 1.35 3.59
CA VAL A 203 -10.24 2.63 3.78
C VAL A 203 -10.85 3.45 4.91
N LEU A 204 -12.18 3.55 4.96
CA LEU A 204 -12.91 4.26 6.02
C LEU A 204 -12.66 3.65 7.40
N ILE A 205 -12.81 2.33 7.54
CA ILE A 205 -12.57 1.64 8.82
C ILE A 205 -11.12 1.82 9.24
N GLY A 206 -10.17 1.61 8.33
CA GLY A 206 -8.74 1.76 8.63
C GLY A 206 -8.42 3.18 9.13
N GLY A 207 -8.94 4.20 8.43
CA GLY A 207 -8.75 5.60 8.81
C GLY A 207 -9.39 5.96 10.15
N TRP A 208 -10.63 5.55 10.40
CA TRP A 208 -11.29 5.78 11.69
C TRP A 208 -10.60 5.07 12.84
N MET A 209 -10.15 3.83 12.63
CA MET A 209 -9.39 3.09 13.63
C MET A 209 -8.09 3.82 13.98
N ALA A 210 -7.34 4.30 12.99
CA ALA A 210 -6.12 5.08 13.21
C ALA A 210 -6.42 6.36 14.02
N MET A 211 -7.42 7.14 13.62
CA MET A 211 -7.79 8.37 14.32
C MET A 211 -8.26 8.11 15.75
N ALA A 212 -9.05 7.06 15.97
CA ALA A 212 -9.54 6.69 17.29
C ALA A 212 -8.40 6.27 18.23
N ILE A 213 -7.45 5.47 17.72
CA ILE A 213 -6.27 5.04 18.48
C ILE A 213 -5.40 6.25 18.83
N THR A 214 -5.07 7.11 17.86
CA THR A 214 -4.24 8.29 18.11
C THR A 214 -4.92 9.24 19.09
N PHE A 215 -6.20 9.54 18.90
CA PHE A 215 -6.97 10.38 19.81
C PHE A 215 -7.01 9.79 21.23
N GLY A 216 -7.29 8.49 21.35
CA GLY A 216 -7.37 7.79 22.63
C GLY A 216 -6.03 7.81 23.38
N LEU A 217 -4.94 7.45 22.71
CA LEU A 217 -3.60 7.44 23.29
C LEU A 217 -3.18 8.83 23.75
N THR A 218 -3.34 9.85 22.91
CA THR A 218 -2.94 11.22 23.29
C THR A 218 -3.81 11.74 24.43
N LYS A 219 -5.12 11.42 24.46
CA LYS A 219 -6.00 11.77 25.59
C LYS A 219 -5.57 11.11 26.90
N LEU A 220 -5.17 9.84 26.87
CA LEU A 220 -4.66 9.14 28.06
C LEU A 220 -3.39 9.81 28.60
N VAL A 221 -2.44 10.12 27.71
CA VAL A 221 -1.19 10.82 28.09
C VAL A 221 -1.49 12.22 28.65
N GLY A 222 -2.39 12.97 28.02
CA GLY A 222 -2.78 14.30 28.50
C GLY A 222 -3.56 14.29 29.82
N THR A 223 -4.28 13.20 30.12
CA THR A 223 -4.98 13.04 31.41
C THR A 223 -4.00 12.66 32.54
N ALA A 224 -2.88 12.00 32.19
CA ALA A 224 -1.81 11.65 33.13
C ALA A 224 -0.91 12.82 33.56
N GLY A 225 -1.13 14.03 33.01
CA GLY A 225 -0.48 15.26 33.50
C GLY A 225 0.96 15.51 33.04
N LEU A 226 1.38 14.85 31.95
CA LEU A 226 2.65 15.15 31.24
C LEU A 226 2.53 16.39 30.33
#